data_AF-A0A401LCW8-F1
#
_entry.id   AF-A0A401LCW8-F1
#
_cell.length_a   1.000
_cell.length_b   1.000
_cell.length_c   1.000
_cell.angle_alpha   90.00
_cell.angle_beta   90.00
_cell.angle_gamma   90.00
#
_symmetry.space_group_name_H-M   'P 1'
#
loop_
_entity.id
_entity.type
_entity.pdbx_description
1 polymer ?
#
loop_
_entity_poly.entity_id
_entity_poly.type
_entity_poly.pdbx_seq_one_letter_code
_entity_poly.pdbx_strand_id
1 'polypeptide(L)'
;MLTKVYNEPRIFQIDVPLPDNPLRNLNCYVVQDGGETLIIDTGFNRPECREALLEGLAELDANWEKTNLFLTHLHSDHTGLAPTLMEDKPGKIYISATDHRILWEHMKGARWQETDALFHREGFTREQLAELRLSNPARGLEPTRYFEAEHVADGDEITVGRWKFTCVSVPGHTPGQMCLYCAEKKLMFTADHILFDITPNITQWKDMRDALGNYLDSLVKIRGYAMETALPAHRKNEMDVYVRINQIVEHHLTRLCETVNALEAQPNSHATAIAAHLKWSMRGKTWEEFPLSQRWFAVGETIAHLEYLMERGLAKREEGGAQRAYRLTVSAAECKEELNKIWENYR
;
A
#
# COMPACT_ATOMS: atom_id res chain seq x y z
N MET A 1 -11.27 -9.61 -20.55
CA MET A 1 -10.78 -9.00 -19.29
C MET A 1 -10.10 -7.66 -19.51
N LEU A 2 -9.87 -7.27 -20.77
CA LEU A 2 -9.26 -6.02 -21.16
C LEU A 2 -10.30 -4.91 -21.38
N THR A 3 -10.07 -3.72 -20.85
CA THR A 3 -10.89 -2.53 -21.08
C THR A 3 -10.02 -1.35 -21.47
N LYS A 4 -10.35 -0.64 -22.55
CA LYS A 4 -9.68 0.63 -22.86
C LYS A 4 -10.22 1.72 -21.94
N VAL A 5 -9.37 2.25 -21.06
CA VAL A 5 -9.75 3.24 -20.03
C VAL A 5 -9.33 4.67 -20.38
N TYR A 6 -8.41 4.83 -21.34
CA TYR A 6 -8.01 6.15 -21.83
C TYR A 6 -7.62 6.11 -23.32
N ASN A 7 -7.88 7.19 -24.05
CA ASN A 7 -7.72 7.23 -25.50
C ASN A 7 -6.30 7.58 -25.97
N GLU A 8 -5.73 8.67 -25.46
CA GLU A 8 -4.39 9.17 -25.80
C GLU A 8 -3.71 9.76 -24.57
N PRO A 9 -2.73 9.07 -23.93
CA PRO A 9 -2.15 7.78 -24.33
C PRO A 9 -3.18 6.66 -24.41
N ARG A 10 -2.92 5.65 -25.26
CA ARG A 10 -3.75 4.43 -25.25
C ARG A 10 -3.46 3.69 -23.95
N ILE A 11 -4.40 3.74 -23.01
CA ILE A 11 -4.30 3.02 -21.75
C ILE A 11 -5.39 1.97 -21.71
N PHE A 12 -4.96 0.74 -21.48
CA PHE A 12 -5.84 -0.39 -21.22
C PHE A 12 -5.70 -0.84 -19.78
N GLN A 13 -6.78 -1.38 -19.23
CA GLN A 13 -6.82 -2.03 -17.93
C GLN A 13 -7.10 -3.51 -18.16
N ILE A 14 -6.25 -4.37 -17.61
CA ILE A 14 -6.48 -5.80 -17.47
C ILE A 14 -6.97 -6.02 -16.03
N ASP A 15 -8.16 -6.57 -15.90
CA ASP A 15 -8.71 -6.99 -14.60
C ASP A 15 -8.08 -8.32 -14.18
N VAL A 16 -7.07 -8.27 -13.31
CA VAL A 16 -6.36 -9.45 -12.81
C VAL A 16 -7.07 -9.94 -11.54
N PRO A 17 -7.69 -11.13 -11.54
CA PRO A 17 -8.43 -11.62 -10.39
C PRO A 17 -7.48 -11.92 -9.23
N LEU A 18 -7.93 -11.64 -8.01
CA LEU A 18 -7.27 -12.01 -6.75
C LEU A 18 -8.21 -12.95 -5.98
N PRO A 19 -8.25 -14.25 -6.32
CA PRO A 19 -9.21 -15.18 -5.73
C PRO A 19 -9.02 -15.33 -4.23
N ASP A 20 -10.13 -15.48 -3.50
CA ASP A 20 -10.15 -15.62 -2.04
C ASP A 20 -9.51 -14.45 -1.26
N ASN A 21 -9.31 -13.29 -1.92
CA ASN A 21 -8.77 -12.09 -1.34
C ASN A 21 -9.87 -10.99 -1.22
N PRO A 22 -9.96 -10.26 -0.09
CA PRO A 22 -10.92 -9.16 0.05
C PRO A 22 -10.79 -8.07 -1.02
N LEU A 23 -9.60 -7.85 -1.60
CA LEU A 23 -9.38 -6.90 -2.69
C LEU A 23 -10.04 -7.36 -3.99
N ARG A 24 -10.31 -8.65 -4.18
CA ARG A 24 -10.95 -9.29 -5.36
C ARG A 24 -10.20 -9.19 -6.68
N ASN A 25 -9.56 -8.06 -6.98
CA ASN A 25 -8.84 -7.85 -8.22
C ASN A 25 -7.74 -6.78 -8.11
N LEU A 26 -6.78 -6.84 -9.03
CA LEU A 26 -5.82 -5.79 -9.34
C LEU A 26 -6.12 -5.23 -10.73
N ASN A 27 -6.09 -3.91 -10.86
CA ASN A 27 -6.09 -3.20 -12.13
C ASN A 27 -4.65 -3.11 -12.66
N CYS A 28 -4.25 -4.08 -13.50
CA CYS A 28 -3.00 -3.98 -14.25
C CYS A 28 -3.21 -3.01 -15.41
N TYR A 29 -2.38 -1.98 -15.53
CA TYR A 29 -2.50 -0.99 -16.61
C TYR A 29 -1.45 -1.21 -17.69
N VAL A 30 -1.84 -1.01 -18.95
CA VAL A 30 -0.94 -1.12 -20.10
C VAL A 30 -1.03 0.14 -20.94
N VAL A 31 0.09 0.86 -21.05
CA VAL A 31 0.23 2.08 -21.84
C VAL A 31 0.92 1.75 -23.16
N GLN A 32 0.36 2.19 -24.30
CA GLN A 32 0.96 1.96 -25.62
C GLN A 32 0.99 3.24 -26.48
N ASP A 33 2.14 3.52 -27.09
CA ASP A 33 2.33 4.58 -28.07
C ASP A 33 3.61 4.30 -28.89
N GLY A 34 3.60 4.58 -30.20
CA GLY A 34 4.81 4.42 -31.04
C GLY A 34 5.40 2.99 -31.13
N GLY A 35 4.63 1.95 -30.78
CA GLY A 35 5.11 0.56 -30.70
C GLY A 35 5.87 0.23 -29.41
N GLU A 36 5.91 1.16 -28.46
CA GLU A 36 6.41 0.94 -27.10
C GLU A 36 5.25 0.57 -26.17
N THR A 37 5.54 -0.25 -25.17
CA THR A 37 4.57 -0.68 -24.16
C THR A 37 5.14 -0.52 -22.76
N LEU A 38 4.34 0.02 -21.84
CA LEU A 38 4.62 -0.01 -20.40
C LEU A 38 3.50 -0.76 -19.70
N ILE A 39 3.85 -1.85 -19.03
CA ILE A 39 2.96 -2.60 -18.13
C ILE A 39 3.16 -2.03 -16.72
N ILE A 40 2.07 -1.82 -15.98
CA ILE A 40 2.08 -1.31 -14.62
C ILE A 40 1.43 -2.37 -13.73
N ASP A 41 2.25 -2.96 -12.84
CA ASP A 41 1.92 -4.05 -11.91
C ASP A 41 1.46 -5.37 -12.56
N THR A 42 1.48 -6.47 -11.81
CA THR A 42 1.42 -7.83 -12.39
C THR A 42 0.45 -8.82 -11.75
N GLY A 43 -0.02 -8.61 -10.52
CA GLY A 43 -0.83 -9.60 -9.79
C GLY A 43 0.01 -10.49 -8.88
N PHE A 44 -0.70 -11.28 -8.05
CA PHE A 44 -0.05 -12.31 -7.22
C PHE A 44 0.61 -13.37 -8.10
N ASN A 45 1.65 -14.01 -7.56
CA ASN A 45 2.24 -15.20 -8.15
C ASN A 45 1.29 -16.41 -8.02
N ARG A 46 0.24 -16.42 -8.84
CA ARG A 46 -0.81 -17.45 -8.88
C ARG A 46 -1.17 -17.79 -10.32
N PRO A 47 -1.58 -19.05 -10.59
CA PRO A 47 -2.04 -19.45 -11.92
C PRO A 47 -3.17 -18.57 -12.47
N GLU A 48 -4.17 -18.23 -11.66
CA GLU A 48 -5.34 -17.46 -12.08
C GLU A 48 -4.96 -16.03 -12.46
N CYS A 49 -4.05 -15.41 -11.70
CA CYS A 49 -3.52 -14.08 -12.01
C CYS A 49 -2.71 -14.12 -13.31
N ARG A 50 -1.87 -15.16 -13.47
CA ARG A 50 -1.00 -15.33 -14.63
C ARG A 50 -1.79 -15.54 -15.91
N GLU A 51 -2.81 -16.39 -15.86
CA GLU A 51 -3.70 -16.66 -17.00
C GLU A 51 -4.40 -15.38 -17.45
N ALA A 52 -5.06 -14.67 -16.53
CA ALA A 52 -5.77 -13.43 -16.85
C ALA A 52 -4.83 -12.34 -17.40
N LEU A 53 -3.64 -12.17 -16.80
CA LEU A 53 -2.66 -11.20 -17.26
C LEU A 53 -2.17 -11.53 -18.69
N LEU A 54 -1.79 -12.79 -18.94
CA LEU A 54 -1.28 -13.20 -20.25
C LEU A 54 -2.35 -13.16 -21.33
N GLU A 55 -3.60 -13.54 -21.03
CA GLU A 55 -4.73 -13.41 -21.95
C GLU A 55 -4.98 -11.93 -22.31
N GLY A 56 -5.06 -11.05 -21.30
CA GLY A 56 -5.26 -9.63 -21.52
C GLY A 56 -4.12 -8.99 -22.32
N LEU A 57 -2.87 -9.41 -22.08
CA LEU A 57 -1.71 -8.96 -22.85
C LEU A 57 -1.67 -9.54 -24.26
N ALA A 58 -2.19 -10.75 -24.50
CA ALA A 58 -2.25 -11.35 -25.84
C ALA A 58 -3.28 -10.65 -26.75
N GLU A 59 -4.33 -10.06 -26.17
CA GLU A 59 -5.26 -9.18 -26.88
C GLU A 59 -4.61 -7.85 -27.30
N LEU A 60 -3.50 -7.47 -26.67
CA LEU A 60 -2.71 -6.30 -27.00
C LEU A 60 -1.56 -6.72 -27.93
N ASP A 61 -1.47 -6.10 -29.10
CA ASP A 61 -0.35 -6.32 -30.05
C ASP A 61 0.95 -5.66 -29.54
N ALA A 62 1.42 -6.10 -28.36
CA ALA A 62 2.57 -5.56 -27.66
C ALA A 62 3.87 -6.12 -28.25
N ASN A 63 4.75 -5.22 -28.68
CA ASN A 63 6.09 -5.61 -29.10
C ASN A 63 6.98 -5.83 -27.87
N TRP A 64 7.20 -7.08 -27.48
CA TRP A 64 8.02 -7.47 -26.34
C TRP A 64 9.48 -6.96 -26.38
N GLU A 65 10.02 -6.64 -27.57
CA GLU A 65 11.33 -5.97 -27.71
C GLU A 65 11.34 -4.53 -27.18
N LYS A 66 10.15 -3.93 -27.02
CA LYS A 66 9.92 -2.56 -26.55
C LYS A 66 8.88 -2.52 -25.42
N THR A 67 8.74 -3.61 -24.66
CA THR A 67 7.85 -3.69 -23.51
C THR A 67 8.67 -3.57 -22.23
N ASN A 68 8.37 -2.57 -21.42
CA ASN A 68 8.91 -2.43 -20.07
C ASN A 68 7.82 -2.70 -19.02
N LEU A 69 8.25 -3.00 -17.80
CA LEU A 69 7.40 -3.20 -16.63
C LEU A 69 7.72 -2.16 -15.56
N PHE A 70 6.72 -1.53 -14.99
CA PHE A 70 6.83 -0.67 -13.81
C PHE A 70 6.07 -1.30 -12.65
N LEU A 71 6.75 -1.44 -11.51
CA LEU A 71 6.18 -1.94 -10.27
C LEU A 71 6.01 -0.76 -9.31
N THR A 72 4.77 -0.49 -8.93
CA THR A 72 4.42 0.67 -8.10
C THR A 72 4.99 0.55 -6.70
N HIS A 73 4.96 -0.65 -6.11
CA HIS A 73 5.49 -0.94 -4.79
C HIS A 73 5.71 -2.43 -4.55
N LEU A 74 6.26 -2.78 -3.38
CA LEU A 74 6.74 -4.14 -3.06
C LEU A 74 5.66 -5.21 -2.83
N HIS A 75 4.38 -4.87 -2.66
CA HIS A 75 3.38 -5.87 -2.27
C HIS A 75 3.22 -6.95 -3.35
N SER A 76 2.85 -8.15 -2.90
CA SER A 76 2.88 -9.36 -3.72
C SER A 76 1.88 -9.33 -4.87
N ASP A 77 0.76 -8.63 -4.73
CA ASP A 77 -0.19 -8.41 -5.82
C ASP A 77 0.31 -7.43 -6.87
N HIS A 78 1.36 -6.67 -6.62
CA HIS A 78 1.93 -5.77 -7.62
C HIS A 78 3.13 -6.42 -8.29
N THR A 79 3.95 -7.13 -7.51
CA THR A 79 5.24 -7.67 -7.93
C THR A 79 5.22 -9.15 -8.30
N GLY A 80 4.22 -9.92 -7.88
CA GLY A 80 4.26 -11.39 -7.82
C GLY A 80 4.67 -12.08 -9.11
N LEU A 81 4.16 -11.63 -10.25
CA LEU A 81 4.44 -12.22 -11.56
C LEU A 81 5.59 -11.54 -12.32
N ALA A 82 6.20 -10.49 -11.78
CA ALA A 82 7.25 -9.71 -12.43
C ALA A 82 8.41 -10.55 -13.03
N PRO A 83 9.09 -11.44 -12.28
CA PRO A 83 10.22 -12.21 -12.84
C PRO A 83 9.81 -13.25 -13.88
N THR A 84 8.55 -13.70 -13.87
CA THR A 84 8.03 -14.70 -14.80
C THR A 84 7.49 -14.03 -16.06
N LEU A 85 6.86 -12.86 -15.93
CA LEU A 85 6.35 -12.09 -17.06
C LEU A 85 7.48 -11.60 -17.97
N MET A 86 8.58 -11.15 -17.36
CA MET A 86 9.74 -10.57 -18.05
C MET A 86 10.85 -11.60 -18.32
N GLU A 87 10.59 -12.89 -18.07
CA GLU A 87 11.55 -13.96 -18.35
C GLU A 87 11.94 -13.95 -19.84
N ASP A 88 13.24 -13.95 -20.10
CA ASP A 88 13.86 -13.91 -21.44
C ASP A 88 13.43 -12.71 -22.31
N LYS A 89 12.88 -11.65 -21.70
CA LYS A 89 12.53 -10.41 -22.41
C LYS A 89 13.63 -9.36 -22.27
N PRO A 90 13.93 -8.58 -23.32
CA PRO A 90 14.97 -7.55 -23.27
C PRO A 90 14.55 -6.27 -22.52
N GLY A 91 13.26 -6.16 -22.19
CA GLY A 91 12.70 -5.00 -21.50
C GLY A 91 13.17 -4.84 -20.07
N LYS A 92 12.99 -3.63 -19.54
CA LYS A 92 13.38 -3.26 -18.18
C LYS A 92 12.24 -3.48 -17.19
N ILE A 93 12.58 -3.84 -15.96
CA ILE A 93 11.70 -3.74 -14.79
C ILE A 93 12.12 -2.50 -14.01
N TYR A 94 11.19 -1.57 -13.77
CA TYR A 94 11.38 -0.39 -12.95
C TYR A 94 10.69 -0.58 -11.60
N ILE A 95 11.37 -0.20 -10.52
CA ILE A 95 10.85 -0.21 -9.14
C ILE A 95 11.74 0.71 -8.30
N SER A 96 11.25 1.28 -7.20
CA SER A 96 12.14 2.05 -6.31
C SER A 96 13.20 1.16 -5.65
N ALA A 97 14.40 1.72 -5.43
CA ALA A 97 15.49 1.00 -4.75
C ALA A 97 15.08 0.52 -3.36
N THR A 98 14.30 1.32 -2.65
CA THR A 98 13.82 1.03 -1.30
C THR A 98 12.92 -0.20 -1.29
N ASP A 99 11.88 -0.21 -2.13
CA ASP A 99 10.92 -1.32 -2.14
C ASP A 99 11.53 -2.58 -2.73
N HIS A 100 12.41 -2.46 -3.74
CA HIS A 100 13.13 -3.60 -4.27
C HIS A 100 14.01 -4.28 -3.22
N ARG A 101 14.76 -3.50 -2.42
CA ARG A 101 15.57 -4.05 -1.32
C ARG A 101 14.68 -4.75 -0.28
N ILE A 102 13.60 -4.11 0.16
CA ILE A 102 12.72 -4.66 1.19
C ILE A 102 12.01 -5.93 0.69
N LEU A 103 11.56 -5.94 -0.57
CA LEU A 103 11.01 -7.13 -1.22
C LEU A 103 11.99 -8.30 -1.14
N TRP A 104 13.26 -8.05 -1.47
CA TRP A 104 14.29 -9.09 -1.43
C TRP A 104 14.56 -9.60 -0.01
N GLU A 105 14.53 -8.72 0.99
CA GLU A 105 14.64 -9.11 2.40
C GLU A 105 13.44 -9.94 2.88
N HIS A 106 12.22 -9.67 2.39
CA HIS A 106 11.02 -10.49 2.64
C HIS A 106 11.13 -11.87 2.03
N MET A 107 11.58 -11.95 0.77
CA MET A 107 11.77 -13.22 0.05
C MET A 107 12.79 -14.14 0.76
N LYS A 108 13.78 -13.56 1.44
CA LYS A 108 14.74 -14.30 2.27
C LYS A 108 14.21 -14.70 3.65
N GLY A 109 13.00 -14.28 4.02
CA GLY A 109 12.35 -14.58 5.29
C GLY A 109 12.83 -13.78 6.51
N ALA A 110 13.95 -13.05 6.40
CA ALA A 110 14.55 -12.30 7.53
C ALA A 110 13.58 -11.25 8.08
N ARG A 111 12.94 -10.47 7.20
CA ARG A 111 11.91 -9.48 7.57
C ARG A 111 10.72 -10.09 8.26
N TRP A 112 10.25 -11.26 7.81
CA TRP A 112 9.09 -11.91 8.39
C TRP A 112 9.32 -12.37 9.83
N GLN A 113 10.55 -12.78 10.17
CA GLN A 113 10.92 -13.12 11.54
C GLN A 113 10.88 -11.89 12.46
N GLU A 114 11.36 -10.75 11.97
CA GLU A 114 11.32 -9.48 12.71
C GLU A 114 9.90 -8.98 12.91
N THR A 115 9.06 -9.05 11.88
CA THR A 115 7.64 -8.73 11.94
C THR A 115 6.91 -9.65 12.93
N ASP A 116 7.15 -10.96 12.90
CA ASP A 116 6.56 -11.89 13.87
C ASP A 116 6.97 -11.54 15.30
N ALA A 117 8.25 -11.22 15.53
CA ALA A 117 8.74 -10.82 16.84
C ALA A 117 8.10 -9.51 17.32
N LEU A 118 7.90 -8.55 16.41
CA LEU A 118 7.19 -7.30 16.71
C LEU A 118 5.74 -7.58 17.09
N PHE A 119 4.98 -8.30 16.27
CA PHE A 119 3.57 -8.61 16.54
C PHE A 119 3.39 -9.45 17.81
N HIS A 120 4.35 -10.31 18.15
CA HIS A 120 4.35 -11.01 19.43
C HIS A 120 4.42 -10.05 20.62
N ARG A 121 5.31 -9.04 20.55
CA ARG A 121 5.40 -7.99 21.57
C ARG A 121 4.14 -7.11 21.62
N GLU A 122 3.34 -7.10 20.55
CA GLU A 122 2.08 -6.37 20.45
C GLU A 122 0.85 -7.19 20.85
N GLY A 123 1.05 -8.42 21.34
CA GLY A 123 0.00 -9.24 21.95
C GLY A 123 -0.45 -10.45 21.13
N PHE A 124 0.11 -10.70 19.94
CA PHE A 124 -0.15 -11.97 19.24
C PHE A 124 0.53 -13.14 19.95
N THR A 125 -0.15 -14.27 20.05
CA THR A 125 0.45 -15.50 20.58
C THR A 125 1.36 -16.16 19.53
N ARG A 126 2.24 -17.06 19.97
CA ARG A 126 3.13 -17.78 19.04
C ARG A 126 2.33 -18.71 18.11
N GLU A 127 1.24 -19.28 18.61
CA GLU A 127 0.32 -20.13 17.86
C GLU A 127 -0.37 -19.33 16.76
N GLN A 128 -0.86 -18.13 17.09
CA GLN A 128 -1.45 -17.22 16.10
C GLN A 128 -0.46 -16.84 15.00
N LEU A 129 0.78 -16.51 15.37
CA LEU A 129 1.83 -16.17 14.41
C LEU A 129 2.22 -17.38 13.54
N ALA A 130 2.23 -18.58 14.10
CA ALA A 130 2.47 -19.81 13.35
C ALA A 130 1.36 -20.09 12.33
N GLU A 131 0.09 -19.83 12.69
CA GLU A 131 -1.04 -19.91 11.75
C GLU A 131 -0.91 -18.88 10.62
N LEU A 132 -0.60 -17.61 10.97
CA LEU A 132 -0.43 -16.52 10.01
C LEU A 132 0.69 -16.76 8.99
N ARG A 133 1.73 -17.53 9.35
CA ARG A 133 2.77 -17.92 8.39
C ARG A 133 2.23 -18.71 7.20
N LEU A 134 1.12 -19.43 7.40
CA LEU A 134 0.51 -20.28 6.39
C LEU A 134 -0.69 -19.62 5.72
N SER A 135 -1.39 -18.70 6.42
CA SER A 135 -2.68 -18.18 5.99
C SER A 135 -2.71 -16.67 5.69
N ASN A 136 -1.64 -15.92 5.98
CA ASN A 136 -1.62 -14.49 5.72
C ASN A 136 -1.45 -14.23 4.21
N PRO A 137 -2.41 -13.56 3.54
CA PRO A 137 -2.32 -13.28 2.10
C PRO A 137 -1.14 -12.38 1.71
N ALA A 138 -0.53 -11.68 2.67
CA ALA A 138 0.71 -10.93 2.44
C ALA A 138 1.96 -11.84 2.29
N ARG A 139 1.84 -13.17 2.49
CA ARG A 139 2.93 -14.16 2.42
C ARG A 139 2.67 -15.23 1.37
N GLY A 140 3.74 -15.72 0.76
CA GLY A 140 3.74 -16.88 -0.13
C GLY A 140 3.25 -16.59 -1.55
N LEU A 141 2.92 -15.34 -1.86
CA LEU A 141 2.44 -14.89 -3.17
C LEU A 141 3.40 -13.90 -3.85
N GLU A 142 4.53 -13.61 -3.20
CA GLU A 142 5.63 -12.83 -3.73
C GLU A 142 6.34 -13.55 -4.91
N PRO A 143 7.23 -12.84 -5.63
CA PRO A 143 8.07 -13.42 -6.69
C PRO A 143 8.81 -14.70 -6.27
N THR A 144 8.97 -15.67 -7.18
CA THR A 144 9.69 -16.94 -6.88
C THR A 144 11.20 -16.80 -6.86
N ARG A 145 11.75 -15.75 -7.47
CA ARG A 145 13.18 -15.52 -7.61
C ARG A 145 13.50 -14.03 -7.63
N TYR A 146 14.74 -13.72 -7.28
CA TYR A 146 15.29 -12.37 -7.50
C TYR A 146 15.21 -11.99 -8.98
N PHE A 147 14.99 -10.70 -9.24
CA PHE A 147 15.05 -10.11 -10.56
C PHE A 147 15.88 -8.83 -10.51
N GLU A 148 16.67 -8.59 -11.54
CA GLU A 148 17.33 -7.30 -11.69
C GLU A 148 16.30 -6.24 -12.07
N ALA A 149 16.47 -5.02 -11.55
CA ALA A 149 15.58 -3.92 -11.86
C ALA A 149 16.33 -2.59 -11.93
N GLU A 150 15.85 -1.70 -12.79
CA GLU A 150 16.29 -0.32 -12.87
C GLU A 150 15.59 0.48 -11.77
N HIS A 151 16.39 1.01 -10.84
CA HIS A 151 15.85 1.76 -9.74
C HIS A 151 15.44 3.16 -10.16
N VAL A 152 14.21 3.53 -9.81
CA VAL A 152 13.66 4.88 -10.04
C VAL A 152 13.53 5.65 -8.73
N ALA A 153 13.69 6.96 -8.81
CA ALA A 153 13.55 7.93 -7.74
C ALA A 153 12.45 8.96 -8.05
N ASP A 154 12.14 9.81 -7.06
CA ASP A 154 11.20 10.90 -7.23
C ASP A 154 11.67 11.88 -8.32
N GLY A 155 10.82 12.17 -9.28
CA GLY A 155 11.11 13.06 -10.40
C GLY A 155 11.69 12.37 -11.64
N ASP A 156 12.10 11.09 -11.56
CA ASP A 156 12.57 10.35 -12.74
C ASP A 156 11.46 10.21 -13.79
N GLU A 157 11.83 10.19 -15.06
CA GLU A 157 10.87 10.08 -16.17
C GLU A 157 10.95 8.71 -16.86
N ILE A 158 9.79 8.09 -17.07
CA ILE A 158 9.61 6.93 -17.95
C ILE A 158 8.89 7.40 -19.20
N THR A 159 9.45 7.08 -20.37
CA THR A 159 8.87 7.45 -21.67
C THR A 159 8.21 6.23 -22.31
N VAL A 160 7.04 6.45 -22.92
CA VAL A 160 6.35 5.48 -23.77
C VAL A 160 5.94 6.20 -25.05
N GLY A 161 6.69 5.99 -26.13
CA GLY A 161 6.55 6.72 -27.37
C GLY A 161 6.74 8.23 -27.13
N ARG A 162 5.69 9.03 -27.37
CA ARG A 162 5.72 10.48 -27.09
C ARG A 162 5.32 10.86 -25.66
N TRP A 163 4.79 9.94 -24.86
CA TRP A 163 4.27 10.24 -23.53
C TRP A 163 5.36 10.13 -22.47
N LYS A 164 5.42 11.13 -21.59
CA LYS A 164 6.30 11.14 -20.42
C LYS A 164 5.49 10.92 -19.15
N PHE A 165 5.99 10.02 -18.30
CA PHE A 165 5.44 9.73 -16.99
C PHE A 165 6.50 10.03 -15.93
N THR A 166 6.23 10.99 -15.05
CA THR A 166 7.08 11.29 -13.90
C THR A 166 6.79 10.29 -12.77
N CYS A 167 7.83 9.69 -12.22
CA CYS A 167 7.77 8.89 -11.00
C CYS A 167 7.58 9.83 -9.81
N VAL A 168 6.50 9.63 -9.06
CA VAL A 168 6.18 10.45 -7.89
C VAL A 168 6.24 9.57 -6.64
N SER A 169 7.25 9.80 -5.80
CA SER A 169 7.42 9.07 -4.54
C SER A 169 6.36 9.51 -3.52
N VAL A 170 5.66 8.51 -2.97
CA VAL A 170 4.53 8.67 -2.04
C VAL A 170 4.64 7.67 -0.88
N PRO A 171 5.70 7.74 -0.06
CA PRO A 171 5.93 6.80 1.03
C PRO A 171 4.80 6.81 2.06
N GLY A 172 4.52 5.65 2.64
CA GLY A 172 3.57 5.51 3.76
C GLY A 172 2.86 4.17 3.74
N HIS A 173 2.18 3.85 2.63
CA HIS A 173 1.63 2.51 2.40
C HIS A 173 2.76 1.47 2.36
N THR A 174 3.78 1.74 1.54
CA THR A 174 5.11 1.12 1.62
C THR A 174 6.20 2.19 1.67
N PRO A 175 7.45 1.84 2.02
CA PRO A 175 8.55 2.79 2.08
C PRO A 175 9.02 3.39 0.76
N GLY A 176 8.76 2.71 -0.35
CA GLY A 176 9.21 3.11 -1.67
C GLY A 176 8.09 3.12 -2.71
N GLN A 177 6.83 3.30 -2.31
CA GLN A 177 5.71 3.39 -3.24
C GLN A 177 5.87 4.58 -4.20
N MET A 178 5.57 4.32 -5.47
CA MET A 178 5.63 5.29 -6.56
C MET A 178 4.29 5.36 -7.30
N CYS A 179 3.84 6.58 -7.59
CA CYS A 179 2.82 6.87 -8.59
C CYS A 179 3.47 7.26 -9.92
N LEU A 180 2.72 7.15 -11.03
CA LEU A 180 3.15 7.65 -12.34
C LEU A 180 2.23 8.77 -12.81
N TYR A 181 2.80 9.93 -13.13
CA TYR A 181 2.06 11.13 -13.53
C TYR A 181 2.39 11.57 -14.96
N CYS A 182 1.36 11.71 -15.79
CA CYS A 182 1.45 12.34 -17.11
C CYS A 182 0.89 13.76 -17.04
N ALA A 183 1.78 14.76 -16.98
CA ALA A 183 1.40 16.17 -16.84
C ALA A 183 0.56 16.70 -18.01
N GLU A 184 0.92 16.34 -19.25
CA GLU A 184 0.21 16.77 -20.46
C GLU A 184 -1.27 16.34 -20.45
N LYS A 185 -1.55 15.20 -19.81
CA LYS A 185 -2.90 14.62 -19.74
C LYS A 185 -3.55 14.75 -18.37
N LYS A 186 -2.87 15.37 -17.41
CA LYS A 186 -3.30 15.48 -16.01
C LYS A 186 -3.80 14.12 -15.50
N LEU A 187 -3.05 13.07 -15.79
CA LEU A 187 -3.41 11.69 -15.51
C LEU A 187 -2.41 11.08 -14.54
N MET A 188 -2.89 10.42 -13.49
CA MET A 188 -2.05 9.72 -12.54
C MET A 188 -2.48 8.27 -12.35
N PHE A 189 -1.53 7.34 -12.41
CA PHE A 189 -1.69 6.01 -11.84
C PHE A 189 -1.41 6.11 -10.34
N THR A 190 -2.45 6.00 -9.52
CA THR A 190 -2.38 6.28 -8.08
C THR A 190 -1.97 5.08 -7.25
N ALA A 191 -1.79 3.91 -7.87
CA ALA A 191 -1.42 2.66 -7.19
C ALA A 191 -2.34 2.42 -5.97
N ASP A 192 -1.73 2.04 -4.84
CA ASP A 192 -2.34 1.92 -3.52
C ASP A 192 -2.18 3.20 -2.68
N HIS A 193 -1.80 4.32 -3.30
CA HIS A 193 -1.76 5.60 -2.60
C HIS A 193 -3.15 6.22 -2.45
N ILE A 194 -3.98 6.13 -3.50
CA ILE A 194 -5.38 6.57 -3.45
C ILE A 194 -6.24 5.47 -4.04
N LEU A 195 -7.11 4.93 -3.18
CA LEU A 195 -8.17 4.00 -3.51
C LEU A 195 -9.52 4.64 -3.15
N PHE A 196 -10.58 4.34 -3.90
CA PHE A 196 -11.84 5.10 -3.84
C PHE A 196 -12.89 4.46 -2.93
N ASP A 197 -13.06 3.14 -2.99
CA ASP A 197 -14.03 2.42 -2.15
C ASP A 197 -13.49 2.03 -0.77
N ILE A 198 -12.16 2.02 -0.62
CA ILE A 198 -11.45 1.58 0.58
C ILE A 198 -10.31 2.54 0.89
N THR A 199 -9.85 2.56 2.13
CA THR A 199 -8.62 3.24 2.52
C THR A 199 -7.45 2.27 2.37
N PRO A 200 -6.32 2.71 1.79
CA PRO A 200 -5.10 1.90 1.78
C PRO A 200 -4.67 1.52 3.19
N ASN A 201 -4.16 0.30 3.36
CA ASN A 201 -3.64 -0.14 4.65
C ASN A 201 -2.33 0.59 4.96
N ILE A 202 -2.25 1.35 6.05
CA ILE A 202 -1.01 1.96 6.51
C ILE A 202 -0.51 1.18 7.71
N THR A 203 0.62 0.50 7.59
CA THR A 203 1.20 -0.32 8.68
C THR A 203 2.56 0.21 9.11
N GLN A 204 3.03 -0.28 10.25
CA GLN A 204 4.41 -0.07 10.69
C GLN A 204 5.41 -0.72 9.72
N TRP A 205 6.52 -0.02 9.49
CA TRP A 205 7.68 -0.54 8.76
C TRP A 205 8.95 -0.31 9.58
N LYS A 206 9.83 -1.31 9.64
CA LYS A 206 11.11 -1.19 10.36
C LYS A 206 11.95 0.01 9.92
N ASP A 207 11.95 0.30 8.62
CA ASP A 207 12.75 1.38 8.02
C ASP A 207 11.98 2.71 7.91
N MET A 208 10.75 2.79 8.43
CA MET A 208 9.94 4.01 8.40
C MET A 208 9.25 4.22 9.74
N ARG A 209 9.73 5.22 10.48
CA ARG A 209 9.32 5.50 11.86
C ARG A 209 7.92 6.13 12.00
N ASP A 210 7.43 6.81 10.97
CA ASP A 210 6.12 7.50 10.97
C ASP A 210 5.33 7.20 9.69
N ALA A 211 4.88 5.96 9.52
CA ALA A 211 4.23 5.55 8.28
C ALA A 211 2.97 6.35 7.95
N LEU A 212 2.16 6.65 8.97
CA LEU A 212 0.98 7.48 8.79
C LEU A 212 1.35 8.95 8.49
N GLY A 213 2.36 9.52 9.14
CA GLY A 213 2.82 10.88 8.83
C GLY A 213 3.31 10.99 7.39
N ASN A 214 4.17 10.06 6.96
CA ASN A 214 4.67 10.00 5.58
C ASN A 214 3.52 9.86 4.57
N TYR A 215 2.52 9.01 4.86
CA TYR A 215 1.36 8.84 3.99
C TYR A 215 0.54 10.12 3.84
N LEU A 216 0.30 10.84 4.95
CA LEU A 216 -0.49 12.07 4.95
C LEU A 216 0.27 13.22 4.28
N ASP A 217 1.58 13.32 4.50
CA ASP A 217 2.45 14.26 3.78
C ASP A 217 2.48 13.95 2.28
N SER A 218 2.47 12.67 1.91
CA SER A 218 2.35 12.23 0.53
C SER A 218 1.02 12.65 -0.07
N LEU A 219 -0.12 12.49 0.62
CA LEU A 219 -1.41 13.00 0.15
C LEU A 219 -1.39 14.51 -0.12
N VAL A 220 -0.76 15.30 0.76
CA VAL A 220 -0.58 16.76 0.56
C VAL A 220 0.28 17.03 -0.68
N LYS A 221 1.39 16.30 -0.85
CA LYS A 221 2.24 16.43 -2.04
C LYS A 221 1.44 16.17 -3.32
N ILE A 222 0.67 15.08 -3.39
CA ILE A 222 -0.05 14.75 -4.64
C ILE A 222 -1.20 15.71 -4.93
N ARG A 223 -1.82 16.34 -3.92
CA ARG A 223 -2.81 17.41 -4.17
C ARG A 223 -2.25 18.56 -5.02
N GLY A 224 -0.94 18.78 -5.00
CA GLY A 224 -0.27 19.78 -5.84
C GLY A 224 -0.23 19.44 -7.34
N TYR A 225 -0.53 18.20 -7.73
CA TYR A 225 -0.56 17.76 -9.12
C TYR A 225 -1.95 17.96 -9.71
N ALA A 226 -2.02 18.54 -10.91
CA ALA A 226 -3.28 18.68 -11.63
C ALA A 226 -3.73 17.31 -12.15
N MET A 227 -4.86 16.80 -11.68
CA MET A 227 -5.41 15.49 -11.99
C MET A 227 -6.85 15.62 -12.47
N GLU A 228 -7.07 15.27 -13.74
CA GLU A 228 -8.40 15.07 -14.33
C GLU A 228 -8.74 13.58 -14.40
N THR A 229 -7.74 12.70 -14.34
CA THR A 229 -7.93 11.24 -14.37
C THR A 229 -7.00 10.57 -13.35
N ALA A 230 -7.58 9.80 -12.44
CA ALA A 230 -6.86 8.98 -11.48
C ALA A 230 -7.19 7.50 -11.70
N LEU A 231 -6.14 6.68 -11.84
CA LEU A 231 -6.21 5.25 -12.16
C LEU A 231 -5.66 4.43 -10.98
N PRO A 232 -6.52 3.94 -10.07
CA PRO A 232 -6.10 3.21 -8.87
C PRO A 232 -5.75 1.75 -9.17
N ALA A 233 -4.91 1.13 -8.36
CA ALA A 233 -4.58 -0.29 -8.57
C ALA A 233 -5.69 -1.25 -8.14
N HIS A 234 -6.65 -0.80 -7.33
CA HIS A 234 -7.82 -1.61 -6.97
C HIS A 234 -9.11 -0.82 -7.13
N ARG A 235 -10.20 -1.56 -7.38
CA ARG A 235 -11.57 -1.02 -7.51
C ARG A 235 -11.68 -0.02 -8.66
N LYS A 236 -12.87 0.57 -8.81
CA LYS A 236 -13.10 1.61 -9.81
C LYS A 236 -12.88 2.98 -9.18
N ASN A 237 -12.59 3.95 -10.04
CA ASN A 237 -12.70 5.35 -9.69
C ASN A 237 -14.04 5.89 -10.21
N GLU A 238 -14.90 6.34 -9.30
CA GLU A 238 -16.19 6.96 -9.62
C GLU A 238 -16.34 8.37 -9.02
N MET A 239 -15.25 8.97 -8.51
CA MET A 239 -15.33 10.25 -7.82
C MET A 239 -14.11 11.15 -8.07
N ASP A 240 -14.27 12.43 -7.76
CA ASP A 240 -13.17 13.39 -7.81
C ASP A 240 -12.04 13.00 -6.85
N VAL A 241 -10.81 12.98 -7.36
CA VAL A 241 -9.63 12.53 -6.60
C VAL A 241 -9.33 13.45 -5.42
N TYR A 242 -9.54 14.76 -5.54
CA TYR A 242 -9.29 15.71 -4.45
C TYR A 242 -10.33 15.58 -3.35
N VAL A 243 -11.59 15.35 -3.72
CA VAL A 243 -12.63 14.97 -2.76
C VAL A 243 -12.23 13.68 -2.04
N ARG A 244 -11.71 12.68 -2.77
CA ARG A 244 -11.27 11.43 -2.15
C ARG A 244 -10.09 11.62 -1.21
N ILE A 245 -9.10 12.43 -1.56
CA ILE A 245 -7.97 12.74 -0.68
C ILE A 245 -8.48 13.35 0.63
N ASN A 246 -9.43 14.30 0.57
CA ASN A 246 -10.01 14.90 1.78
C ASN A 246 -10.71 13.86 2.65
N GLN A 247 -11.48 12.95 2.05
CA GLN A 247 -12.12 11.85 2.79
C GLN A 247 -11.10 10.91 3.46
N ILE A 248 -9.99 10.61 2.79
CA ILE A 248 -8.93 9.77 3.36
C ILE A 248 -8.25 10.48 4.54
N VAL A 249 -7.97 11.78 4.42
CA VAL A 249 -7.42 12.57 5.54
C VAL A 249 -8.42 12.54 6.71
N GLU A 250 -9.68 12.91 6.49
CA GLU A 250 -10.75 12.89 7.51
C GLU A 250 -10.93 11.53 8.18
N HIS A 251 -10.80 10.43 7.43
CA HIS A 251 -10.81 9.08 7.95
C HIS A 251 -9.69 8.87 8.98
N HIS A 252 -8.44 9.21 8.64
CA HIS A 252 -7.32 9.06 9.56
C HIS A 252 -7.42 9.99 10.78
N LEU A 253 -8.00 11.20 10.64
CA LEU A 253 -8.25 12.08 11.79
C LEU A 253 -9.22 11.43 12.79
N THR A 254 -10.29 10.87 12.24
CA THR A 254 -11.30 10.16 13.02
C THR A 254 -10.67 8.96 13.70
N ARG A 255 -9.87 8.17 12.98
CA ARG A 255 -9.20 6.99 13.52
C ARG A 255 -8.18 7.34 14.60
N LEU A 256 -7.42 8.43 14.46
CA LEU A 256 -6.54 8.92 15.52
C LEU A 256 -7.31 9.33 16.76
N CYS A 257 -8.45 10.02 16.62
CA CYS A 257 -9.31 10.34 17.75
C CYS A 257 -9.82 9.07 18.45
N GLU A 258 -10.17 8.03 17.69
CA GLU A 258 -10.53 6.71 18.23
C GLU A 258 -9.35 6.05 18.95
N THR A 259 -8.13 6.12 18.40
CA THR A 259 -6.91 5.62 19.06
C THR A 259 -6.63 6.34 20.38
N VAL A 260 -6.82 7.66 20.43
CA VAL A 260 -6.69 8.44 21.68
C VAL A 260 -7.72 8.01 22.72
N ASN A 261 -8.98 7.81 22.32
CA ASN A 261 -10.02 7.29 23.22
C ASN A 261 -9.67 5.89 23.74
N ALA A 262 -9.16 5.02 22.87
CA ALA A 262 -8.76 3.67 23.26
C ALA A 262 -7.57 3.67 24.23
N LEU A 263 -6.59 4.56 24.04
CA LEU A 263 -5.48 4.74 24.98
C LEU A 263 -5.91 5.30 26.34
N GLU A 264 -6.93 6.16 26.37
CA GLU A 264 -7.52 6.67 27.62
C GLU A 264 -8.28 5.57 28.37
N ALA A 265 -9.05 4.76 27.64
CA ALA A 265 -9.81 3.65 28.22
C ALA A 265 -8.92 2.47 28.66
N GLN A 266 -7.81 2.24 27.95
CA GLN A 266 -6.91 1.10 28.15
C GLN A 266 -5.44 1.54 28.26
N PRO A 267 -5.08 2.35 29.28
CA PRO A 267 -3.71 2.81 29.43
C PRO A 267 -2.76 1.64 29.70
N ASN A 268 -1.53 1.74 29.19
CA ASN A 268 -0.47 0.75 29.31
C ASN A 268 -0.78 -0.62 28.67
N SER A 269 -1.63 -0.62 27.65
CA SER A 269 -1.97 -1.82 26.86
C SER A 269 -1.13 -1.91 25.58
N HIS A 270 -0.97 -3.12 25.06
CA HIS A 270 -0.30 -3.40 23.77
C HIS A 270 -1.22 -3.11 22.58
N ALA A 271 -0.68 -3.01 21.35
CA ALA A 271 -1.48 -2.58 20.19
C ALA A 271 -2.66 -3.50 19.86
N THR A 272 -2.56 -4.82 20.12
CA THR A 272 -3.70 -5.75 19.91
C THR A 272 -4.90 -5.42 20.80
N ALA A 273 -4.67 -5.04 22.06
CA ALA A 273 -5.73 -4.65 22.98
C ALA A 273 -6.33 -3.27 22.59
N ILE A 274 -5.50 -2.34 22.15
CA ILE A 274 -5.97 -1.05 21.61
C ILE A 274 -6.80 -1.26 20.34
N ALA A 275 -6.33 -2.07 19.39
CA ALA A 275 -7.02 -2.38 18.14
C ALA A 275 -8.42 -2.96 18.39
N ALA A 276 -8.57 -3.83 19.39
CA ALA A 276 -9.86 -4.42 19.76
C ALA A 276 -10.89 -3.38 20.24
N HIS A 277 -10.45 -2.19 20.67
CA HIS A 277 -11.32 -1.07 21.08
C HIS A 277 -11.64 -0.09 19.95
N LEU A 278 -11.03 -0.26 18.76
CA LEU A 278 -11.29 0.58 17.60
C LEU A 278 -12.48 0.07 16.80
N LYS A 279 -13.08 0.95 15.99
CA LYS A 279 -14.18 0.58 15.11
C LYS A 279 -13.65 0.04 13.79
N TRP A 280 -13.94 -1.23 13.54
CA TRP A 280 -13.65 -1.91 12.29
C TRP A 280 -14.95 -2.22 11.55
N SER A 281 -14.89 -2.30 10.22
CA SER A 281 -16.04 -2.71 9.39
C SER A 281 -16.27 -4.22 9.51
N MET A 282 -16.79 -4.63 10.67
CA MET A 282 -17.03 -6.03 11.05
C MET A 282 -18.53 -6.22 11.22
N ARG A 283 -19.25 -6.60 10.16
CA ARG A 283 -20.70 -6.81 10.22
C ARG A 283 -21.04 -7.93 11.22
N GLY A 284 -21.48 -7.55 12.41
CA GLY A 284 -22.05 -8.45 13.42
C GLY A 284 -21.03 -9.38 14.11
N LYS A 285 -19.73 -9.08 14.06
CA LYS A 285 -18.68 -9.91 14.66
C LYS A 285 -17.97 -9.22 15.82
N THR A 286 -17.58 -10.00 16.82
CA THR A 286 -16.64 -9.55 17.87
C THR A 286 -15.21 -9.55 17.34
N TRP A 287 -14.28 -8.99 18.13
CA TRP A 287 -12.85 -9.01 17.81
C TRP A 287 -12.32 -10.44 17.67
N GLU A 288 -12.73 -11.35 18.55
CA GLU A 288 -12.29 -12.74 18.58
C GLU A 288 -12.81 -13.55 17.38
N GLU A 289 -13.95 -13.17 16.82
CA GLU A 289 -14.55 -13.77 15.62
C GLU A 289 -13.93 -13.22 14.31
N PHE A 290 -13.08 -12.20 14.41
CA PHE A 290 -12.44 -11.61 13.24
C PHE A 290 -11.31 -12.54 12.73
N PRO A 291 -11.28 -12.86 11.42
CA PRO A 291 -10.23 -13.72 10.86
C PRO A 291 -8.85 -13.23 11.27
N LEU A 292 -7.96 -14.17 11.60
CA LEU A 292 -6.68 -13.82 12.21
C LEU A 292 -5.82 -12.91 11.32
N SER A 293 -5.86 -13.12 9.99
CA SER A 293 -5.19 -12.25 9.02
C SER A 293 -5.74 -10.82 9.03
N GLN A 294 -7.05 -10.64 9.21
CA GLN A 294 -7.67 -9.32 9.30
C GLN A 294 -7.32 -8.61 10.61
N ARG A 295 -7.23 -9.36 11.73
CA ARG A 295 -6.68 -8.82 12.98
C ARG A 295 -5.24 -8.39 12.82
N TRP A 296 -4.43 -9.12 12.05
CA TRP A 296 -3.05 -8.75 11.78
C TRP A 296 -2.95 -7.40 11.05
N PHE A 297 -3.76 -7.18 10.01
CA PHE A 297 -3.83 -5.87 9.34
C PHE A 297 -4.32 -4.76 10.28
N ALA A 298 -5.41 -4.99 11.03
CA ALA A 298 -5.96 -4.03 11.97
C ALA A 298 -4.96 -3.62 13.06
N VAL A 299 -4.16 -4.57 13.57
CA VAL A 299 -3.12 -4.27 14.55
C VAL A 299 -1.94 -3.53 13.90
N GLY A 300 -1.53 -3.91 12.70
CA GLY A 300 -0.53 -3.15 11.92
C GLY A 300 -0.93 -1.68 11.74
N GLU A 301 -2.18 -1.45 11.37
CA GLU A 301 -2.74 -0.10 11.24
C GLU A 301 -2.80 0.65 12.57
N THR A 302 -3.19 -0.04 13.64
CA THR A 302 -3.18 0.53 14.99
C THR A 302 -1.77 0.96 15.41
N ILE A 303 -0.74 0.16 15.10
CA ILE A 303 0.65 0.51 15.41
C ILE A 303 1.08 1.77 14.64
N ALA A 304 0.72 1.91 13.35
CA ALA A 304 1.03 3.11 12.59
C ALA A 304 0.41 4.38 13.20
N HIS A 305 -0.82 4.29 13.72
CA HIS A 305 -1.47 5.39 14.44
C HIS A 305 -0.81 5.68 15.79
N LEU A 306 -0.37 4.64 16.51
CA LEU A 306 0.39 4.82 17.75
C LEU A 306 1.75 5.49 17.49
N GLU A 307 2.46 5.08 16.44
CA GLU A 307 3.73 5.69 16.02
C GLU A 307 3.54 7.16 15.64
N TYR A 308 2.50 7.49 14.90
CA TYR A 308 2.14 8.88 14.59
C TYR A 308 2.01 9.75 15.85
N LEU A 309 1.29 9.27 16.86
CA LEU A 309 1.12 9.96 18.15
C LEU A 309 2.44 10.05 18.92
N MET A 310 3.28 9.01 18.88
CA MET A 310 4.59 9.01 19.54
C MET A 310 5.57 10.01 18.91
N GLU A 311 5.62 10.11 17.58
CA GLU A 311 6.49 11.06 16.90
C GLU A 311 6.13 12.52 17.16
N ARG A 312 4.87 12.77 17.57
CA ARG A 312 4.39 14.09 18.03
C ARG A 312 4.44 14.26 19.54
N GLY A 313 4.99 13.28 20.26
CA GLY A 313 5.12 13.33 21.72
C GLY A 313 3.80 13.27 22.48
N LEU A 314 2.70 12.88 21.82
CA LEU A 314 1.34 12.79 22.39
C LEU A 314 1.04 11.42 23.02
N ALA A 315 1.82 10.41 22.63
CA ALA A 315 1.83 9.09 23.24
C ALA A 315 3.28 8.66 23.50
N LYS A 316 3.45 7.64 24.33
CA LYS A 316 4.74 6.98 24.53
C LYS A 316 4.56 5.48 24.70
N ARG A 317 5.61 4.75 24.34
CA ARG A 317 5.75 3.31 24.55
C ARG A 317 6.75 3.06 25.67
N GLU A 318 6.37 2.24 26.63
CA GLU A 318 7.32 1.75 27.64
C GLU A 318 8.06 0.51 27.09
N GLU A 319 9.39 0.57 27.16
CA GLU A 319 10.28 -0.54 26.81
C GLU A 319 10.68 -1.28 28.10
N GLY A 320 10.78 -2.62 28.05
CA GLY A 320 11.30 -3.44 29.17
C GLY A 320 10.38 -4.57 29.64
N GLY A 321 9.09 -4.53 29.31
CA GLY A 321 8.16 -5.65 29.51
C GLY A 321 8.23 -6.69 28.40
N ALA A 322 7.68 -7.89 28.64
CA ALA A 322 7.53 -8.93 27.61
C ALA A 322 6.63 -8.46 26.45
N GLN A 323 5.64 -7.63 26.75
CA GLN A 323 4.80 -6.92 25.80
C GLN A 323 5.07 -5.42 25.86
N ARG A 324 4.78 -4.73 24.76
CA ARG A 324 4.81 -3.26 24.70
C ARG A 324 3.58 -2.69 25.39
N ALA A 325 3.74 -1.52 26.00
CA ALA A 325 2.66 -0.81 26.66
C ALA A 325 2.62 0.63 26.18
N TYR A 326 1.45 1.07 25.72
CA TYR A 326 1.23 2.41 25.20
C TYR A 326 0.36 3.24 26.13
N ARG A 327 0.68 4.52 26.26
CA ARG A 327 -0.15 5.49 26.99
C ARG A 327 0.02 6.89 26.44
N LEU A 328 -0.98 7.74 26.68
CA LEU A 328 -0.90 9.17 26.40
C LEU A 328 0.14 9.84 27.32
N THR A 329 0.77 10.89 26.82
CA THR A 329 1.69 11.77 27.59
C THR A 329 0.97 12.98 28.19
N VAL A 330 -0.17 13.34 27.60
CA VAL A 330 -1.06 14.44 27.99
C VAL A 330 -2.50 13.90 28.17
N SER A 331 -3.44 14.75 28.59
CA SER A 331 -4.86 14.33 28.67
C SER A 331 -5.42 14.01 27.27
N ALA A 332 -6.46 13.17 27.18
CA ALA A 332 -7.08 12.84 25.89
C ALA A 332 -7.71 14.06 25.21
N ALA A 333 -8.23 15.01 25.99
CA ALA A 333 -8.76 16.28 25.48
C ALA A 333 -7.66 17.14 24.84
N GLU A 334 -6.54 17.32 25.54
CA GLU A 334 -5.37 18.06 25.06
C GLU A 334 -4.76 17.39 23.82
N CYS A 335 -4.63 16.05 23.82
CA CYS A 335 -4.14 15.30 22.67
C CYS A 335 -4.97 15.55 21.40
N LYS A 336 -6.31 15.55 21.52
CA LYS A 336 -7.21 15.84 20.38
C LYS A 336 -7.13 17.29 19.93
N GLU A 337 -6.93 18.23 20.85
CA GLU A 337 -6.74 19.64 20.50
C GLU A 337 -5.46 19.83 19.68
N GLU A 338 -4.36 19.21 20.09
CA GLU A 338 -3.09 19.24 19.35
C GLU A 338 -3.23 18.56 17.97
N LEU A 339 -3.91 17.42 17.90
CA LEU A 339 -4.21 16.77 16.61
C LEU A 339 -5.00 17.70 15.68
N ASN A 340 -6.03 18.40 16.18
CA ASN A 340 -6.80 19.33 15.35
C ASN A 340 -5.93 20.45 14.78
N LYS A 341 -5.00 21.01 15.57
CA LYS A 341 -4.03 22.02 15.10
C LYS A 341 -3.13 21.48 14.00
N ILE A 342 -2.62 20.26 14.16
CA ILE A 342 -1.79 19.60 13.14
C ILE A 342 -2.61 19.39 11.86
N TRP A 343 -3.88 19.01 12.00
CA TRP A 343 -4.76 18.71 10.87
C TRP A 343 -5.21 19.90 10.04
N GLU A 344 -5.16 21.11 10.59
CA GLU A 344 -5.35 22.32 9.78
C GLU A 344 -4.34 22.42 8.63
N ASN A 345 -3.14 21.83 8.78
CA ASN A 345 -2.13 21.81 7.70
C ASN A 345 -2.44 20.80 6.58
N TYR A 346 -3.36 19.86 6.82
CA TYR A 346 -3.77 18.83 5.87
C TYR A 346 -5.16 19.09 5.29
N ARG A 347 -5.78 20.23 5.60
CA ARG A 347 -6.95 20.77 4.90
C ARG A 347 -6.49 21.75 3.84
#